data_AF-A0A936SI76-F1
#
_entry.id   AF-A0A936SI76-F1
#
_cell.length_a   1.000
_cell.length_b   1.000
_cell.length_c   1.000
_cell.angle_alpha   90.00
_cell.angle_beta   90.00
_cell.angle_gamma   90.00
#
_symmetry.space_group_name_H-M   'P 1'
#
loop_
_entity.id
_entity.type
_entity.pdbx_description
1 polymer ?
#
loop_
_entity_poly.entity_id
_entity_poly.type
_entity_poly.pdbx_seq_one_letter_code
_entity_poly.pdbx_strand_id
1 'polypeptide(L)'
;MPRACTECRSREGNYQSPNCTDCHGIHGIKAQKESRQALGLTSCSQCHDGVRLSQDFGIPSERVSSFQDSYHGRALKLGSDVVADCASCHGVHNILPSSNPKSLINKANLVTTCGQCHIGAGDNFTVGKVHLETGASQDIGSQGKSWVRTIYLLLIFGVVGGMLAHNGIIWYRKASAKRKNEIRPIVRMSLNQRIQHWLLLTSFMVLVVTGFALEYPENWITWITGNSESIRRLIHRIAAVVMMVTGIYHIIYLFALKEGRLWAFDMLPRWKDFQDLFQNFKHFVLNKGDRPKFARFRYADKAEYWAVVWGTIIMGLTGLMIWFKVGVFGFLPRWAIDIAIAIHFYEAILATLAIIVWHFYHVIFDPDVYPINWTFYDGRMSEELFKEEHEQAFEDMKAEEARIAELEADEDGDTAVGGEEQKD
;
A
#
# COMPACT_ATOMS: atom_id res chain seq x y z
N MET A 1 -51.98 28.86 8.02
CA MET A 1 -50.85 28.50 8.92
C MET A 1 -50.17 27.26 8.36
N PRO A 2 -48.86 27.27 8.03
CA PRO A 2 -48.19 26.06 7.56
C PRO A 2 -47.88 25.18 8.75
N ARG A 3 -48.52 23.99 8.82
CA ARG A 3 -48.37 23.04 9.91
C ARG A 3 -47.00 22.35 9.80
N ALA A 4 -46.21 22.48 10.86
CA ALA A 4 -44.95 21.77 11.06
C ALA A 4 -45.20 20.25 11.11
N CYS A 5 -44.23 19.46 10.67
CA CYS A 5 -44.34 18.04 10.30
C CYS A 5 -44.97 17.08 11.33
N THR A 6 -45.11 17.45 12.60
CA THR A 6 -45.55 16.50 13.64
C THR A 6 -47.07 16.30 13.72
N GLU A 7 -47.88 17.26 13.27
CA GLU A 7 -49.35 17.17 13.45
C GLU A 7 -50.14 16.73 12.21
N CYS A 8 -49.55 16.74 11.00
CA CYS A 8 -50.34 16.51 9.78
C CYS A 8 -50.32 15.07 9.25
N ARG A 9 -49.16 14.38 9.18
CA ARG A 9 -49.10 13.14 8.38
C ARG A 9 -49.50 11.84 9.09
N SER A 10 -49.31 11.75 10.41
CA SER A 10 -49.79 10.58 11.18
C SER A 10 -51.32 10.51 11.24
N ARG A 11 -52.00 11.67 11.33
CA ARG A 11 -53.47 11.77 11.27
C ARG A 11 -54.06 11.51 9.88
N GLU A 12 -53.25 11.60 8.82
CA GLU A 12 -53.63 11.30 7.43
C GLU A 12 -53.32 9.83 7.03
N GLY A 13 -52.88 8.98 7.96
CA GLY A 13 -52.65 7.55 7.72
C GLY A 13 -51.28 7.18 7.15
N ASN A 14 -50.32 8.12 7.11
CA ASN A 14 -48.96 7.83 6.63
C ASN A 14 -48.04 7.36 7.77
N TYR A 15 -48.03 6.04 8.01
CA TYR A 15 -47.19 5.38 9.02
C TYR A 15 -45.68 5.40 8.71
N GLN A 16 -45.27 5.87 7.53
CA GLN A 16 -43.85 5.98 7.15
C GLN A 16 -43.26 7.35 7.46
N SER A 17 -44.02 8.26 8.07
CA SER A 17 -43.50 9.56 8.53
C SER A 17 -42.76 9.39 9.86
N PRO A 18 -41.58 10.02 10.03
CA PRO A 18 -40.83 9.92 11.27
C PRO A 18 -41.61 10.56 12.43
N ASN A 19 -41.57 9.90 13.58
CA ASN A 19 -42.16 10.33 14.84
C ASN A 19 -41.06 10.75 15.84
N CYS A 20 -41.47 11.18 17.04
CA CYS A 20 -40.55 11.68 18.06
C CYS A 20 -39.47 10.65 18.46
N THR A 21 -39.83 9.37 18.50
CA THR A 21 -38.92 8.29 18.91
C THR A 21 -37.92 7.91 17.83
N ASP A 22 -38.22 8.19 16.55
CA ASP A 22 -37.29 7.94 15.45
C ASP A 22 -36.09 8.90 15.50
N CYS A 23 -36.27 10.09 16.08
CA CYS A 23 -35.20 11.09 16.24
C CYS A 23 -34.60 11.11 17.65
N HIS A 24 -35.42 10.95 18.71
CA HIS A 24 -34.98 11.11 20.10
C HIS A 24 -34.84 9.80 20.88
N GLY A 25 -35.25 8.66 20.31
CA GLY A 25 -35.38 7.41 21.04
C GLY A 25 -36.52 7.45 22.06
N ILE A 26 -36.65 6.39 22.85
CA ILE A 26 -37.73 6.24 23.84
C ILE A 26 -37.33 6.73 25.24
N HIS A 27 -36.04 6.66 25.61
CA HIS A 27 -35.53 7.09 26.93
C HIS A 27 -34.32 8.03 26.75
N GLY A 28 -34.18 9.04 27.62
CA GLY A 28 -33.01 9.94 27.61
C GLY A 28 -33.03 11.03 26.53
N ILE A 29 -34.20 11.63 26.28
CA ILE A 29 -34.40 12.72 25.30
C ILE A 29 -33.54 13.93 25.70
N LYS A 30 -32.52 14.23 24.89
CA LYS A 30 -31.64 15.40 25.06
C LYS A 30 -32.05 16.54 24.14
N ALA A 31 -31.72 17.76 24.54
CA ALA A 31 -31.89 18.93 23.70
C ALA A 31 -30.93 18.89 22.50
N GLN A 32 -31.34 19.44 21.36
CA GLN A 32 -30.57 19.44 20.10
C GLN A 32 -29.10 19.90 20.28
N LYS A 33 -28.89 20.92 21.12
CA LYS A 33 -27.56 21.48 21.40
C LYS A 33 -26.63 20.48 22.10
N GLU A 34 -27.20 19.54 22.87
CA GLU A 34 -26.50 18.52 23.65
C GLU A 34 -26.38 17.18 22.89
N SER A 35 -27.07 17.04 21.75
CA SER A 35 -27.13 15.81 20.94
C SER A 35 -26.72 16.03 19.47
N ARG A 36 -26.05 17.16 19.17
CA ARG A 36 -25.73 17.60 17.79
C ARG A 36 -24.98 16.55 16.98
N GLN A 37 -24.01 15.87 17.59
CA GLN A 37 -23.25 14.77 16.97
C GLN A 37 -24.08 13.48 16.76
N ALA A 38 -25.08 13.21 17.62
CA ALA A 38 -25.88 12.00 17.55
C ALA A 38 -27.01 12.08 16.52
N LEU A 39 -27.57 13.29 16.30
CA LEU A 39 -28.75 13.49 15.43
C LEU A 39 -28.43 14.01 14.01
N GLY A 40 -27.33 14.76 13.83
CA GLY A 40 -27.16 15.65 12.66
C GLY A 40 -26.94 14.98 11.30
N LEU A 41 -26.45 13.74 11.26
CA LEU A 41 -26.26 12.98 10.02
C LEU A 41 -27.01 11.64 10.06
N THR A 42 -26.87 10.90 11.15
CA THR A 42 -27.38 9.53 11.28
C THR A 42 -28.91 9.46 11.24
N SER A 43 -29.62 10.39 11.89
CA SER A 43 -31.09 10.33 11.94
C SER A 43 -31.73 10.69 10.59
N CYS A 44 -31.14 11.65 9.86
CA CYS A 44 -31.65 12.04 8.55
C CYS A 44 -31.28 11.03 7.47
N SER A 45 -30.03 10.53 7.47
CA SER A 45 -29.55 9.60 6.44
C SER A 45 -30.26 8.25 6.48
N GLN A 46 -30.69 7.76 7.64
CA GLN A 46 -31.45 6.50 7.76
C GLN A 46 -32.66 6.42 6.82
N CYS A 47 -33.35 7.54 6.62
CA CYS A 47 -34.49 7.61 5.70
C CYS A 47 -34.11 8.20 4.33
N HIS A 48 -33.23 9.21 4.29
CA HIS A 48 -32.91 9.93 3.05
C HIS A 48 -31.84 9.26 2.17
N ASP A 49 -31.12 8.27 2.68
CA ASP A 49 -30.18 7.42 1.93
C ASP A 49 -30.83 6.07 1.55
N GLY A 50 -32.02 5.79 2.08
CA GLY A 50 -32.74 4.54 1.87
C GLY A 50 -33.32 4.44 0.46
N VAL A 51 -32.85 3.47 -0.32
CA VAL A 51 -33.28 3.23 -1.72
C VAL A 51 -34.80 3.05 -1.83
N ARG A 52 -35.41 2.26 -0.93
CA ARG A 52 -36.85 1.97 -0.93
C ARG A 52 -37.69 3.23 -0.70
N LEU A 53 -37.40 3.98 0.36
CA LEU A 53 -38.15 5.20 0.70
C LEU A 53 -37.97 6.30 -0.35
N SER A 54 -36.76 6.40 -0.92
CA SER A 54 -36.46 7.33 -1.99
C SER A 54 -37.27 7.04 -3.26
N GLN A 55 -37.45 5.76 -3.61
CA GLN A 55 -38.30 5.33 -4.72
C GLN A 55 -39.79 5.53 -4.42
N ASP A 56 -40.26 5.09 -3.26
CA ASP A 56 -41.66 5.16 -2.85
C ASP A 56 -42.18 6.61 -2.83
N PHE A 57 -41.33 7.58 -2.45
CA PHE A 57 -41.69 9.00 -2.34
C PHE A 57 -41.11 9.89 -3.44
N GLY A 58 -40.40 9.32 -4.43
CA GLY A 58 -39.78 10.09 -5.52
C GLY A 58 -38.75 11.11 -5.05
N ILE A 59 -38.06 10.84 -3.94
CA ILE A 59 -37.00 11.71 -3.41
C ILE A 59 -35.67 11.27 -4.06
N PRO A 60 -34.85 12.19 -4.58
CA PRO A 60 -33.54 11.82 -5.10
C PRO A 60 -32.67 11.22 -3.99
N SER A 61 -32.24 9.96 -4.15
CA SER A 61 -31.43 9.23 -3.16
C SER A 61 -30.03 9.83 -2.98
N GLU A 62 -29.59 10.67 -3.91
CA GLU A 62 -28.23 11.22 -3.96
C GLU A 62 -28.05 12.47 -3.07
N ARG A 63 -29.10 12.93 -2.38
CA ARG A 63 -29.03 14.14 -1.54
C ARG A 63 -28.13 13.96 -0.32
N VAL A 64 -28.10 12.75 0.26
CA VAL A 64 -27.24 12.42 1.40
C VAL A 64 -25.78 12.33 0.96
N SER A 65 -25.50 11.56 -0.10
CA SER A 65 -24.15 11.41 -0.64
C SER A 65 -23.57 12.75 -1.13
N SER A 66 -24.35 13.56 -1.85
CA SER A 66 -23.91 14.89 -2.28
C SER A 66 -23.60 15.85 -1.14
N PHE A 67 -24.32 15.76 -0.02
CA PHE A 67 -23.96 16.52 1.19
C PHE A 67 -22.69 15.98 1.84
N GLN A 68 -22.54 14.66 1.95
CA GLN A 68 -21.35 14.02 2.50
C GLN A 68 -20.08 14.40 1.70
N ASP A 69 -20.23 14.61 0.39
CA ASP A 69 -19.15 15.07 -0.49
C ASP A 69 -18.83 16.56 -0.36
N SER A 70 -19.74 17.36 0.20
CA SER A 70 -19.50 18.78 0.46
C SER A 70 -18.45 19.00 1.56
N TYR A 71 -17.92 20.22 1.65
CA TYR A 71 -16.98 20.58 2.72
C TYR A 71 -17.56 20.31 4.11
N HIS A 72 -18.82 20.69 4.36
CA HIS A 72 -19.48 20.49 5.64
C HIS A 72 -19.65 19.00 5.97
N GLY A 73 -20.08 18.19 5.00
CA GLY A 73 -20.21 16.74 5.19
C GLY A 73 -18.89 16.04 5.47
N ARG A 74 -17.83 16.40 4.73
CA ARG A 74 -16.47 15.88 4.95
C ARG A 74 -15.92 16.27 6.32
N ALA A 75 -16.09 17.54 6.70
CA ALA A 75 -15.63 18.02 7.99
C ALA A 75 -16.39 17.37 9.16
N LEU A 76 -17.69 17.13 9.01
CA LEU A 76 -18.50 16.40 9.99
C LEU A 76 -18.03 14.94 10.10
N LYS A 77 -17.72 14.28 8.97
CA LYS A 77 -17.14 12.92 8.96
C LYS A 77 -15.77 12.86 9.64
N LEU A 78 -14.99 13.94 9.58
CA LEU A 78 -13.72 14.09 10.31
C LEU A 78 -13.89 14.47 11.79
N GLY A 79 -15.13 14.55 12.29
CA GLY A 79 -15.44 14.78 13.70
C GLY A 79 -15.57 16.25 14.11
N SER A 80 -15.62 17.18 13.15
CA SER A 80 -15.83 18.59 13.46
C SER A 80 -17.23 18.84 14.01
N ASP A 81 -17.32 19.53 15.15
CA ASP A 81 -18.55 19.88 15.88
C ASP A 81 -19.07 21.28 15.56
N VAL A 82 -18.21 22.13 14.98
CA VAL A 82 -18.52 23.52 14.61
C VAL A 82 -19.08 23.69 13.20
N VAL A 83 -19.10 22.63 12.39
CA VAL A 83 -19.62 22.70 11.02
C VAL A 83 -21.14 22.53 10.96
N ALA A 84 -21.72 23.00 9.85
CA ALA A 84 -23.14 22.83 9.59
C ALA A 84 -23.46 21.35 9.25
N ASP A 85 -24.57 20.86 9.80
CA ASP A 85 -25.15 19.55 9.51
C ASP A 85 -26.49 19.71 8.75
N CYS A 86 -27.20 18.60 8.52
CA CYS A 86 -28.51 18.65 7.84
C CYS A 86 -29.49 19.57 8.58
N ALA A 87 -29.52 19.51 9.91
CA ALA A 87 -30.41 20.30 10.76
C ALA A 87 -30.07 21.80 10.77
N SER A 88 -28.81 22.16 10.61
CA SER A 88 -28.35 23.56 10.57
C SER A 88 -28.93 24.30 9.37
N CYS A 89 -29.17 23.60 8.25
CA CYS A 89 -29.78 24.17 7.06
C CYS A 89 -31.29 23.93 7.01
N HIS A 90 -31.78 22.73 7.34
CA HIS A 90 -33.19 22.35 7.16
C HIS A 90 -34.08 22.56 8.39
N GLY A 91 -33.50 22.71 9.58
CA GLY A 91 -34.22 22.69 10.85
C GLY A 91 -34.45 21.28 11.39
N VAL A 92 -35.12 21.18 12.55
CA VAL A 92 -35.37 19.91 13.27
C VAL A 92 -36.85 19.58 13.42
N HIS A 93 -37.64 20.53 13.92
CA HIS A 93 -39.10 20.39 14.05
C HIS A 93 -39.86 21.23 13.03
N ASN A 94 -39.16 22.06 12.27
CA ASN A 94 -39.68 22.98 11.27
C ASN A 94 -39.09 22.69 9.88
N ILE A 95 -38.96 21.39 9.55
CA ILE A 95 -38.47 20.96 8.25
C ILE A 95 -39.53 21.28 7.19
N LEU A 96 -39.30 22.35 6.44
CA LEU A 96 -40.22 22.85 5.42
C LEU A 96 -39.60 22.73 4.03
N PRO A 97 -40.41 22.47 2.99
CA PRO A 97 -39.91 22.42 1.62
C PRO A 97 -39.29 23.76 1.21
N SER A 98 -38.29 23.74 0.32
CA SER A 98 -37.55 24.93 -0.12
C SER A 98 -38.43 26.02 -0.75
N SER A 99 -39.59 25.65 -1.29
CA SER A 99 -40.58 26.58 -1.84
C SER A 99 -41.33 27.38 -0.77
N ASN A 100 -41.35 26.93 0.49
CA ASN A 100 -42.05 27.62 1.56
C ASN A 100 -41.25 28.85 2.03
N PRO A 101 -41.85 30.06 2.08
CA PRO A 101 -41.17 31.27 2.53
C PRO A 101 -40.62 31.19 3.97
N LYS A 102 -41.14 30.30 4.80
CA LYS A 102 -40.67 30.07 6.18
C LYS A 102 -39.54 29.04 6.28
N SER A 103 -39.15 28.40 5.18
CA SER A 103 -38.08 27.40 5.17
C SER A 103 -36.72 28.07 5.27
N LEU A 104 -35.82 27.53 6.10
CA LEU A 104 -34.44 28.02 6.24
C LEU A 104 -33.62 27.86 4.95
N ILE A 105 -34.00 26.91 4.09
CA ILE A 105 -33.39 26.70 2.76
C ILE A 105 -34.15 27.40 1.62
N ASN A 106 -35.12 28.28 1.93
CA ASN A 106 -35.74 29.11 0.90
C ASN A 106 -34.70 30.10 0.36
N LYS A 107 -34.72 30.35 -0.96
CA LYS A 107 -33.77 31.26 -1.62
C LYS A 107 -33.67 32.63 -0.93
N ALA A 108 -34.78 33.18 -0.46
CA ALA A 108 -34.81 34.48 0.23
C ALA A 108 -34.18 34.44 1.63
N ASN A 109 -34.10 33.27 2.26
CA ASN A 109 -33.59 33.09 3.61
C ASN A 109 -32.13 32.64 3.65
N LEU A 110 -31.56 32.16 2.53
CA LEU A 110 -30.22 31.57 2.49
C LEU A 110 -29.12 32.50 3.01
N VAL A 111 -29.22 33.81 2.75
CA VAL A 111 -28.24 34.78 3.27
C VAL A 111 -28.24 34.79 4.80
N THR A 112 -29.43 34.73 5.40
CA THR A 112 -29.58 34.67 6.85
C THR A 112 -29.13 33.32 7.39
N THR A 113 -29.51 32.21 6.74
CA THR A 113 -29.13 30.85 7.15
C THR A 113 -27.63 30.62 7.09
N CYS A 114 -26.98 30.92 5.95
CA CYS A 114 -25.53 30.85 5.81
C CYS A 114 -24.81 31.86 6.71
N GLY A 115 -25.41 33.04 6.90
CA GLY A 115 -24.89 34.13 7.73
C GLY A 115 -24.80 33.80 9.23
N GLN A 116 -25.44 32.73 9.69
CA GLN A 116 -25.29 32.25 11.07
C GLN A 116 -23.84 31.83 11.37
N CYS A 117 -23.10 31.35 10.37
CA CYS A 117 -21.70 30.92 10.49
C CYS A 117 -20.75 31.72 9.58
N HIS A 118 -21.22 32.18 8.41
CA HIS A 118 -20.43 32.96 7.45
C HIS A 118 -20.74 34.45 7.55
N ILE A 119 -20.09 35.13 8.50
CA ILE A 119 -20.26 36.58 8.70
C ILE A 119 -19.87 37.34 7.43
N GLY A 120 -20.80 38.13 6.89
CA GLY A 120 -20.62 38.88 5.64
C GLY A 120 -20.97 38.12 4.36
N ALA A 121 -21.56 36.92 4.45
CA ALA A 121 -22.11 36.24 3.29
C ALA A 121 -23.25 37.08 2.67
N GLY A 122 -23.13 37.41 1.39
CA GLY A 122 -24.17 38.09 0.60
C GLY A 122 -24.85 37.15 -0.41
N ASP A 123 -25.72 37.71 -1.27
CA ASP A 123 -26.50 36.92 -2.23
C ASP A 123 -25.63 36.01 -3.11
N ASN A 124 -24.49 36.53 -3.60
CA ASN A 124 -23.55 35.78 -4.44
C ASN A 124 -22.96 34.54 -3.76
N PHE A 125 -22.82 34.56 -2.43
CA PHE A 125 -22.34 33.41 -1.66
C PHE A 125 -23.36 32.25 -1.67
N THR A 126 -24.64 32.60 -1.66
CA THR A 126 -25.75 31.64 -1.57
C THR A 126 -26.15 31.01 -2.90
N VAL A 127 -25.57 31.48 -4.01
CA VAL A 127 -25.79 30.93 -5.37
C VAL A 127 -25.22 29.51 -5.49
N GLY A 128 -24.22 29.16 -4.68
CA GLY A 128 -23.62 27.83 -4.65
C GLY A 128 -24.61 26.76 -4.19
N LYS A 129 -24.76 25.68 -4.98
CA LYS A 129 -25.54 24.51 -4.59
C LYS A 129 -24.78 23.66 -3.57
N VAL A 130 -25.40 23.39 -2.41
CA VAL A 130 -24.84 22.51 -1.36
C VAL A 130 -25.08 21.03 -1.70
N HIS A 131 -26.25 20.69 -2.25
CA HIS A 131 -26.54 19.37 -2.81
C HIS A 131 -26.37 19.43 -4.33
N LEU A 132 -25.39 18.71 -4.87
CA LEU A 132 -25.25 18.51 -6.30
C LEU A 132 -26.30 17.49 -6.75
N GLU A 133 -27.09 17.83 -7.76
CA GLU A 133 -27.94 16.85 -8.46
C GLU A 133 -27.08 16.14 -9.50
N THR A 134 -27.11 14.81 -9.52
CA THR A 134 -26.29 13.98 -10.41
C THR A 134 -26.77 14.02 -11.87
N GLY A 135 -27.74 14.88 -12.18
CA GLY A 135 -28.04 15.33 -13.53
C GLY A 135 -27.39 16.69 -13.76
N ALA A 136 -26.29 16.70 -14.53
CA ALA A 136 -25.58 17.86 -15.07
C ALA A 136 -26.30 19.19 -14.82
N SER A 137 -25.98 19.86 -13.70
CA SER A 137 -26.41 21.25 -13.56
C SER A 137 -25.72 22.02 -14.68
N GLN A 138 -26.48 22.51 -15.66
CA GLN A 138 -25.95 23.29 -16.79
C GLN A 138 -25.54 24.72 -16.37
N ASP A 139 -25.14 24.95 -15.12
CA ASP A 139 -24.63 26.25 -14.71
C ASP A 139 -23.21 26.48 -15.25
N ILE A 140 -22.88 27.72 -15.59
CA ILE A 140 -21.59 28.09 -16.18
C ILE A 140 -20.42 27.68 -15.25
N GLY A 141 -20.65 27.69 -13.94
CA GLY A 141 -19.66 27.30 -12.94
C GLY A 141 -19.33 25.81 -12.96
N SER A 142 -20.32 24.93 -13.04
CA SER A 142 -20.11 23.47 -13.14
C SER A 142 -19.45 23.08 -14.46
N GLN A 143 -19.85 23.68 -15.58
CA GLN A 143 -19.26 23.43 -16.90
C GLN A 143 -17.81 23.91 -16.95
N GLY A 144 -17.54 25.11 -16.43
CA GLY A 144 -16.19 25.64 -16.28
C GLY A 144 -15.30 24.72 -15.43
N LYS A 145 -15.79 24.25 -14.28
CA LYS A 145 -15.07 23.27 -13.45
C LYS A 145 -14.79 21.97 -14.18
N SER A 146 -15.74 21.45 -14.96
CA SER A 146 -15.55 20.23 -15.73
C SER A 146 -14.49 20.40 -16.82
N TRP A 147 -14.52 21.51 -17.56
CA TRP A 147 -13.51 21.84 -18.57
C TRP A 147 -12.13 22.00 -17.96
N VAL A 148 -12.02 22.77 -16.87
CA VAL A 148 -10.76 22.93 -16.12
C VAL A 148 -10.25 21.56 -15.69
N ARG A 149 -11.09 20.72 -15.07
CA ARG A 149 -10.71 19.35 -14.67
C ARG A 149 -10.18 18.56 -15.85
N THR A 150 -10.88 18.53 -16.99
CA THR A 150 -10.47 17.77 -18.17
C THR A 150 -9.14 18.27 -18.73
N ILE A 151 -8.98 19.58 -18.89
CA ILE A 151 -7.75 20.19 -19.41
C ILE A 151 -6.57 19.88 -18.48
N TYR A 152 -6.74 20.05 -17.16
CA TYR A 152 -5.69 19.74 -16.20
C TYR A 152 -5.35 18.25 -16.17
N LEU A 153 -6.33 17.36 -16.28
CA LEU A 153 -6.05 15.92 -16.38
C LEU A 153 -5.23 15.61 -17.64
N LEU A 154 -5.60 16.16 -18.80
CA LEU A 154 -4.83 16.00 -20.02
C LEU A 154 -3.40 16.58 -19.90
N LEU A 155 -3.25 17.75 -19.28
CA LEU A 155 -1.94 18.35 -19.03
C LEU A 155 -1.10 17.53 -18.05
N ILE A 156 -1.68 17.03 -16.96
CA ILE A 156 -0.97 16.19 -15.98
C ILE A 156 -0.49 14.92 -16.66
N PHE A 157 -1.38 14.17 -17.33
CA PHE A 157 -0.98 12.93 -17.99
C PHE A 157 -0.05 13.16 -19.17
N GLY A 158 -0.25 14.22 -19.96
CA GLY A 158 0.61 14.55 -21.11
C GLY A 158 1.99 15.06 -20.69
N VAL A 159 2.04 16.08 -19.83
CA VAL A 159 3.29 16.74 -19.42
C VAL A 159 4.03 15.90 -18.40
N VAL A 160 3.40 15.55 -17.27
CA VAL A 160 4.08 14.77 -16.21
C VAL A 160 4.35 13.35 -16.70
N GLY A 161 3.40 12.73 -17.40
CA GLY A 161 3.63 11.42 -18.02
C GLY A 161 4.75 11.47 -19.07
N GLY A 162 4.79 12.52 -19.91
CA GLY A 162 5.88 12.75 -20.85
C GLY A 162 7.24 12.95 -20.18
N MET A 163 7.31 13.72 -19.09
CA MET A 163 8.52 13.92 -18.28
C MET A 163 9.00 12.62 -17.64
N LEU A 164 8.08 11.84 -17.06
CA LEU A 164 8.38 10.53 -16.49
C LEU A 164 8.90 9.57 -17.55
N ALA A 165 8.27 9.51 -18.73
CA ALA A 165 8.73 8.69 -19.84
C ALA A 165 10.11 9.14 -20.34
N HIS A 166 10.32 10.44 -20.52
CA HIS A 166 11.61 11.01 -20.92
C HIS A 166 12.73 10.64 -19.93
N ASN A 167 12.51 10.87 -18.63
CA ASN A 167 13.48 10.55 -17.58
C ASN A 167 13.71 9.05 -17.45
N GLY A 168 12.66 8.24 -17.56
CA GLY A 168 12.73 6.78 -17.52
C GLY A 168 13.54 6.22 -18.69
N ILE A 169 13.36 6.75 -19.91
CA ILE A 169 14.15 6.36 -21.09
C ILE A 169 15.62 6.73 -20.90
N ILE A 170 15.93 7.94 -20.44
CA ILE A 170 17.31 8.36 -20.17
C ILE A 170 17.95 7.46 -19.12
N TRP A 171 17.26 7.25 -18.00
CA TRP A 171 17.71 6.38 -16.92
C TRP A 171 17.99 4.96 -17.44
N TYR A 172 17.04 4.37 -18.18
CA TYR A 172 17.18 3.03 -18.74
C TYR A 172 18.38 2.92 -19.69
N ARG A 173 18.58 3.91 -20.57
CA ARG A 173 19.72 3.93 -21.49
C ARG A 173 21.05 4.06 -20.74
N LYS A 174 21.13 4.91 -19.72
CA LYS A 174 22.33 5.05 -18.88
C LYS A 174 22.63 3.78 -18.09
N ALA A 175 21.62 3.20 -17.44
CA ALA A 175 21.74 1.96 -16.68
C ALA A 175 22.18 0.79 -17.58
N SER A 176 21.59 0.69 -18.77
CA SER A 176 21.96 -0.32 -19.77
C SER A 176 23.37 -0.12 -20.32
N ALA A 177 23.81 1.13 -20.50
CA ALA A 177 25.17 1.44 -20.95
C ALA A 177 26.22 1.07 -19.89
N LYS A 178 25.98 1.42 -18.61
CA LYS A 178 26.83 1.00 -17.48
C LYS A 178 27.01 -0.52 -17.48
N ARG A 179 25.88 -1.26 -17.56
CA ARG A 179 25.87 -2.73 -17.60
C ARG A 179 26.70 -3.33 -18.74
N LYS A 180 26.66 -2.72 -19.93
CA LYS A 180 27.38 -3.21 -21.12
C LYS A 180 28.88 -2.93 -21.07
N ASN A 181 29.27 -1.80 -20.46
CA ASN A 181 30.67 -1.38 -20.38
C ASN A 181 31.41 -2.03 -19.20
N GLU A 182 30.68 -2.47 -18.18
CA GLU A 182 31.26 -3.09 -16.99
C GLU A 182 31.59 -4.57 -17.24
N ILE A 183 32.85 -4.94 -17.04
CA ILE A 183 33.32 -6.32 -17.08
C ILE A 183 32.90 -6.99 -15.77
N ARG A 184 32.10 -8.05 -15.87
CA ARG A 184 31.46 -8.71 -14.71
C ARG A 184 31.78 -10.20 -14.70
N PRO A 185 32.99 -10.58 -14.25
CA PRO A 185 33.46 -11.96 -14.33
C PRO A 185 32.94 -12.83 -13.18
N ILE A 186 32.67 -12.25 -12.01
CA ILE A 186 32.31 -13.00 -10.80
C ILE A 186 30.83 -13.41 -10.86
N VAL A 187 30.56 -14.71 -10.72
CA VAL A 187 29.19 -15.25 -10.62
C VAL A 187 28.76 -15.23 -9.16
N ARG A 188 27.86 -14.30 -8.82
CA ARG A 188 27.33 -14.11 -7.47
C ARG A 188 26.04 -14.89 -7.20
N MET A 189 25.20 -15.07 -8.22
CA MET A 189 23.94 -15.84 -8.14
C MET A 189 23.82 -16.88 -9.25
N SER A 190 23.55 -18.12 -8.88
CA SER A 190 23.30 -19.20 -9.85
C SER A 190 21.97 -18.99 -10.59
N LEU A 191 21.78 -19.71 -11.71
CA LEU A 191 20.52 -19.63 -12.47
C LEU A 191 19.32 -20.02 -11.60
N ASN A 192 19.49 -21.05 -10.75
CA ASN A 192 18.44 -21.51 -9.85
C ASN A 192 18.03 -20.41 -8.84
N GLN A 193 19.00 -19.75 -8.21
CA GLN A 193 18.74 -18.66 -7.29
C GLN A 193 18.02 -17.48 -7.96
N ARG A 194 18.38 -17.17 -9.20
CA ARG A 194 17.69 -16.13 -9.98
C ARG A 194 16.25 -16.49 -10.30
N ILE A 195 15.97 -17.74 -10.68
CA ILE A 195 14.59 -18.20 -10.93
C ILE A 195 13.77 -18.07 -9.64
N GLN A 196 14.30 -18.52 -8.50
CA GLN A 196 13.62 -18.38 -7.20
C GLN A 196 13.36 -16.91 -6.87
N HIS A 197 14.35 -16.04 -7.08
CA HIS A 197 14.21 -14.61 -6.86
C HIS A 197 13.13 -13.98 -7.75
N TRP A 198 13.07 -14.32 -9.04
CA TRP A 198 12.03 -13.81 -9.94
C TRP A 198 10.63 -14.28 -9.56
N LEU A 199 10.48 -15.54 -9.14
CA LEU A 199 9.22 -16.06 -8.63
C LEU A 199 8.80 -15.34 -7.34
N LEU A 200 9.74 -15.13 -6.41
CA LEU A 200 9.52 -14.38 -5.18
C LEU A 200 9.09 -12.93 -5.48
N LEU A 201 9.88 -12.21 -6.27
CA LEU A 201 9.66 -10.81 -6.65
C LEU A 201 8.28 -10.62 -7.28
N THR A 202 7.97 -11.41 -8.32
CA THR A 202 6.72 -11.25 -9.07
C THR A 202 5.49 -11.61 -8.24
N SER A 203 5.54 -12.74 -7.51
CA SER A 203 4.43 -13.13 -6.63
C SER A 203 4.22 -12.15 -5.48
N PHE A 204 5.30 -11.65 -4.86
CA PHE A 204 5.22 -10.64 -3.80
C PHE A 204 4.57 -9.34 -4.28
N MET A 205 5.00 -8.80 -5.43
CA MET A 205 4.44 -7.55 -5.97
C MET A 205 2.93 -7.69 -6.24
N VAL A 206 2.50 -8.83 -6.80
CA VAL A 206 1.08 -9.10 -7.04
C VAL A 206 0.32 -9.23 -5.72
N LEU A 207 0.87 -9.92 -4.73
CA LEU A 207 0.26 -10.09 -3.40
C LEU A 207 0.06 -8.77 -2.68
N VAL A 208 1.06 -7.88 -2.70
CA VAL A 208 0.99 -6.55 -2.09
C VAL A 208 -0.11 -5.72 -2.75
N VAL A 209 -0.09 -5.61 -4.09
CA VAL A 209 -1.06 -4.81 -4.84
C VAL A 209 -2.49 -5.34 -4.65
N THR A 210 -2.68 -6.65 -4.76
CA THR A 210 -4.01 -7.25 -4.60
C THR A 210 -4.48 -7.26 -3.14
N GLY A 211 -3.59 -7.44 -2.17
CA GLY A 211 -3.90 -7.44 -0.74
C GLY A 211 -4.40 -6.07 -0.28
N PHE A 212 -3.66 -5.00 -0.59
CA PHE A 212 -4.10 -3.64 -0.25
C PHE A 212 -5.38 -3.24 -1.00
N ALA A 213 -5.59 -3.73 -2.23
CA ALA A 213 -6.84 -3.50 -2.96
C ALA A 213 -8.05 -4.26 -2.39
N LEU A 214 -7.83 -5.34 -1.64
CA LEU A 214 -8.89 -6.07 -0.93
C LEU A 214 -9.27 -5.38 0.38
N GLU A 215 -8.28 -4.87 1.12
CA GLU A 215 -8.51 -4.14 2.37
C GLU A 215 -9.14 -2.76 2.12
N TYR A 216 -8.69 -2.05 1.07
CA TYR A 216 -9.14 -0.70 0.75
C TYR A 216 -9.78 -0.63 -0.65
N PRO A 217 -11.04 -1.07 -0.80
CA PRO A 217 -11.71 -1.16 -2.10
C PRO A 217 -11.97 0.20 -2.77
N GLU A 218 -12.02 1.29 -1.99
CA GLU A 218 -12.27 2.64 -2.49
C GLU A 218 -11.00 3.35 -2.99
N ASN A 219 -9.82 2.73 -2.84
CA ASN A 219 -8.55 3.33 -3.21
C ASN A 219 -8.23 3.16 -4.70
N TRP A 220 -7.42 4.08 -5.23
CA TRP A 220 -6.97 4.11 -6.64
C TRP A 220 -6.30 2.80 -7.11
N ILE A 221 -5.76 1.98 -6.20
CA ILE A 221 -5.14 0.68 -6.50
C ILE A 221 -6.14 -0.28 -7.18
N THR A 222 -7.45 -0.12 -6.92
CA THR A 222 -8.49 -0.93 -7.56
C THR A 222 -8.64 -0.64 -9.05
N TRP A 223 -8.19 0.53 -9.55
CA TRP A 223 -8.14 0.81 -10.98
C TRP A 223 -7.15 -0.09 -11.72
N ILE A 224 -6.08 -0.54 -11.05
CA ILE A 224 -5.05 -1.41 -11.63
C ILE A 224 -5.50 -2.87 -11.60
N THR A 225 -6.20 -3.28 -10.53
CA THR A 225 -6.59 -4.68 -10.31
C THR A 225 -8.00 -5.02 -10.79
N GLY A 226 -8.76 -4.02 -11.23
CA GLY A 226 -10.14 -4.13 -11.70
C GLY A 226 -11.18 -3.93 -10.58
N ASN A 227 -12.39 -3.55 -10.98
CA ASN A 227 -13.51 -3.25 -10.07
C ASN A 227 -14.16 -4.51 -9.47
N SER A 228 -13.84 -5.71 -9.97
CA SER A 228 -14.42 -6.96 -9.48
C SER A 228 -13.63 -7.51 -8.30
N GLU A 229 -14.25 -7.51 -7.12
CA GLU A 229 -13.68 -8.11 -5.91
C GLU A 229 -13.32 -9.59 -6.10
N SER A 230 -14.15 -10.34 -6.83
CA SER A 230 -13.92 -11.76 -7.12
C SER A 230 -12.62 -11.99 -7.88
N ILE A 231 -12.30 -11.13 -8.85
CA ILE A 231 -11.06 -11.21 -9.62
C ILE A 231 -9.86 -10.92 -8.72
N ARG A 232 -9.94 -9.87 -7.89
CA ARG A 232 -8.87 -9.51 -6.95
C ARG A 232 -8.56 -10.66 -5.98
N ARG A 233 -9.59 -11.27 -5.41
CA ARG A 233 -9.47 -12.44 -4.52
C ARG A 233 -8.82 -13.63 -5.23
N LEU A 234 -9.18 -13.87 -6.50
CA LEU A 234 -8.60 -14.97 -7.29
C LEU A 234 -7.11 -14.73 -7.57
N ILE A 235 -6.76 -13.55 -8.07
CA ILE A 235 -5.36 -13.20 -8.39
C ILE A 235 -4.49 -13.29 -7.13
N HIS A 236 -4.96 -12.76 -6.00
CA HIS A 236 -4.25 -12.83 -4.72
C HIS A 236 -3.95 -14.28 -4.32
N ARG A 237 -4.93 -15.18 -4.43
CA ARG A 237 -4.76 -16.61 -4.11
C ARG A 237 -3.80 -17.33 -5.04
N ILE A 238 -3.86 -17.05 -6.35
CA ILE A 238 -2.94 -17.64 -7.32
C ILE A 238 -1.51 -17.20 -6.99
N ALA A 239 -1.29 -15.91 -6.74
CA ALA A 239 0.01 -15.39 -6.34
C ALA A 239 0.50 -15.97 -5.00
N ALA A 240 -0.42 -16.19 -4.04
CA ALA A 240 -0.10 -16.84 -2.76
C ALA A 240 0.38 -18.29 -2.94
N VAL A 241 -0.26 -19.05 -3.84
CA VAL A 241 0.18 -20.41 -4.16
C VAL A 241 1.57 -20.40 -4.79
N VAL A 242 1.85 -19.49 -5.73
CA VAL A 242 3.18 -19.35 -6.34
C VAL A 242 4.23 -19.02 -5.28
N MET A 243 3.95 -18.07 -4.39
CA MET A 243 4.83 -17.71 -3.28
C MET A 243 5.11 -18.91 -2.36
N MET A 244 4.07 -19.65 -1.97
CA MET A 244 4.21 -20.79 -1.07
C MET A 244 4.99 -21.95 -1.71
N VAL A 245 4.70 -22.26 -2.98
CA VAL A 245 5.48 -23.25 -3.75
C VAL A 245 6.93 -22.81 -3.88
N THR A 246 7.19 -21.52 -4.12
CA THR A 246 8.55 -20.97 -4.20
C THR A 246 9.28 -21.09 -2.85
N GLY A 247 8.60 -20.81 -1.74
CA GLY A 247 9.14 -20.98 -0.39
C GLY A 247 9.47 -22.45 -0.08
N ILE A 248 8.57 -23.38 -0.40
CA ILE A 248 8.82 -24.83 -0.24
C ILE A 248 9.99 -25.28 -1.12
N TYR A 249 10.02 -24.84 -2.37
CA TYR A 249 11.11 -25.13 -3.30
C TYR A 249 12.45 -24.61 -2.77
N HIS A 250 12.47 -23.40 -2.19
CA HIS A 250 13.65 -22.83 -1.55
C HIS A 250 14.12 -23.68 -0.36
N ILE A 251 13.20 -24.11 0.52
CA ILE A 251 13.52 -25.00 1.64
C ILE A 251 14.13 -26.32 1.13
N ILE A 252 13.52 -26.95 0.13
CA ILE A 252 14.05 -28.18 -0.48
C ILE A 252 15.45 -27.93 -1.05
N TYR A 253 15.67 -26.81 -1.74
CA TYR A 253 16.97 -26.42 -2.28
C TYR A 253 18.05 -26.33 -1.18
N LEU A 254 17.73 -25.71 -0.03
CA LEU A 254 18.66 -25.56 1.08
C LEU A 254 19.09 -26.90 1.68
N PHE A 255 18.18 -27.88 1.76
CA PHE A 255 18.49 -29.19 2.37
C PHE A 255 19.05 -30.22 1.38
N ALA A 256 18.55 -30.24 0.14
CA ALA A 256 18.86 -31.29 -0.83
C ALA A 256 20.17 -31.05 -1.59
N LEU A 257 20.50 -29.80 -1.92
CA LEU A 257 21.67 -29.47 -2.74
C LEU A 257 22.86 -29.09 -1.86
N LYS A 258 24.06 -29.55 -2.24
CA LYS A 258 25.32 -29.18 -1.55
C LYS A 258 25.53 -27.66 -1.56
N GLU A 259 25.27 -27.02 -2.69
CA GLU A 259 25.31 -25.55 -2.83
C GLU A 259 24.34 -24.85 -1.87
N GLY A 260 23.10 -25.34 -1.77
CA GLY A 260 22.08 -24.80 -0.88
C GLY A 260 22.44 -24.94 0.60
N ARG A 261 23.03 -26.08 0.99
CA ARG A 261 23.50 -26.28 2.37
C ARG A 261 24.62 -25.32 2.75
N LEU A 262 25.62 -25.16 1.89
CA LEU A 262 26.71 -24.21 2.12
C LEU A 262 26.18 -22.78 2.23
N TRP A 263 25.25 -22.42 1.34
CA TRP A 263 24.58 -21.13 1.36
C TRP A 263 23.80 -20.90 2.66
N ALA A 264 23.09 -21.92 3.17
CA ALA A 264 22.36 -21.84 4.44
C ALA A 264 23.31 -21.59 5.62
N PHE A 265 24.46 -22.28 5.66
CA PHE A 265 25.49 -22.06 6.68
C PHE A 265 26.06 -20.65 6.64
N ASP A 266 26.34 -20.12 5.45
CA ASP A 266 26.85 -18.75 5.27
C ASP A 266 25.85 -17.68 5.72
N MET A 267 24.55 -17.99 5.63
CA MET A 267 23.45 -17.09 5.96
C MET A 267 23.05 -17.10 7.45
N LEU A 268 23.65 -17.99 8.25
CA LEU A 268 23.44 -17.97 9.70
C LEU A 268 24.04 -16.69 10.31
N PRO A 269 23.30 -15.99 11.20
CA PRO A 269 23.85 -14.88 11.96
C PRO A 269 24.97 -15.39 12.87
N ARG A 270 26.14 -14.76 12.77
CA ARG A 270 27.33 -15.02 13.59
C ARG A 270 27.58 -13.81 14.49
N TRP A 271 28.34 -14.03 15.56
CA TRP A 271 28.73 -12.94 16.46
C TRP A 271 29.48 -11.81 15.73
N LYS A 272 30.26 -12.15 14.71
CA LYS A 272 30.93 -11.17 13.83
C LYS A 272 29.94 -10.21 13.16
N ASP A 273 28.74 -10.64 12.76
CA ASP A 273 27.78 -9.75 12.10
C ASP A 273 27.32 -8.61 13.03
N PHE A 274 27.22 -8.86 14.34
CA PHE A 274 26.93 -7.83 15.34
C PHE A 274 28.12 -6.89 15.57
N GLN A 275 29.35 -7.42 15.52
CA GLN A 275 30.56 -6.61 15.59
C GLN A 275 30.68 -5.70 14.37
N ASP A 276 30.43 -6.22 13.17
CA ASP A 276 30.45 -5.49 11.91
C ASP A 276 29.38 -4.39 11.92
N LEU A 277 28.18 -4.65 12.45
CA LEU A 277 27.14 -3.63 12.65
C LEU A 277 27.63 -2.47 13.53
N PHE A 278 28.28 -2.77 14.66
CA PHE A 278 28.77 -1.75 15.58
C PHE A 278 29.97 -0.97 15.01
N GLN A 279 30.86 -1.66 14.29
CA GLN A 279 31.96 -1.04 13.55
C GLN A 279 31.43 -0.11 12.47
N ASN A 280 30.42 -0.53 11.72
CA ASN A 280 29.80 0.28 10.69
C ASN A 280 29.14 1.53 11.28
N PHE A 281 28.45 1.38 12.41
CA PHE A 281 27.90 2.51 13.17
C PHE A 281 29.00 3.48 13.61
N LYS A 282 30.10 2.99 14.16
CA LYS A 282 31.24 3.81 14.57
C LYS A 282 31.88 4.54 13.39
N HIS A 283 32.00 3.88 12.24
CA HIS A 283 32.56 4.47 11.04
C HIS A 283 31.67 5.58 10.47
N PHE A 284 30.39 5.32 10.23
CA PHE A 284 29.50 6.31 9.59
C PHE A 284 28.96 7.38 10.53
N VAL A 285 28.67 7.05 11.79
CA VAL A 285 28.06 7.99 12.75
C VAL A 285 29.13 8.72 13.57
N LEU A 286 30.18 8.00 14.00
CA LEU A 286 31.22 8.59 14.85
C LEU A 286 32.47 8.99 14.07
N ASN A 287 32.50 8.79 12.75
CA ASN A 287 33.65 9.03 11.86
C ASN A 287 34.97 8.46 12.41
N LYS A 288 34.89 7.28 13.04
CA LYS A 288 36.01 6.63 13.72
C LYS A 288 36.12 5.15 13.35
N GLY A 289 37.35 4.71 13.11
CA GLY A 289 37.68 3.31 12.83
C GLY A 289 37.63 2.98 11.34
N ASP A 290 38.29 1.88 11.00
CA ASP A 290 38.36 1.37 9.63
C ASP A 290 37.00 0.81 9.19
N ARG A 291 36.80 0.71 7.86
CA ARG A 291 35.61 0.05 7.31
C ARG A 291 35.61 -1.43 7.71
N PRO A 292 34.46 -2.00 8.09
CA PRO A 292 34.36 -3.41 8.42
C PRO A 292 34.61 -4.28 7.17
N LYS A 293 35.49 -5.27 7.29
CA LYS A 293 35.69 -6.27 6.24
C LYS A 293 34.55 -7.29 6.29
N PHE A 294 33.68 -7.23 5.29
CA PHE A 294 32.53 -8.12 5.19
C PHE A 294 32.91 -9.45 4.52
N ALA A 295 32.37 -10.53 5.07
CA ALA A 295 32.41 -11.86 4.46
C ALA A 295 31.47 -11.92 3.23
N ARG A 296 31.25 -13.13 2.69
CA ARG A 296 30.40 -13.38 1.50
C ARG A 296 29.03 -12.70 1.54
N PHE A 297 28.45 -12.52 2.72
CA PHE A 297 27.21 -11.76 2.95
C PHE A 297 27.43 -10.74 4.07
N ARG A 298 26.90 -9.52 3.89
CA ARG A 298 26.90 -8.47 4.92
C ARG A 298 25.82 -8.76 5.97
N TYR A 299 25.90 -8.11 7.13
CA TYR A 299 24.87 -8.22 8.16
C TYR A 299 23.49 -7.77 7.64
N ALA A 300 23.46 -6.75 6.76
CA ALA A 300 22.24 -6.24 6.15
C ALA A 300 21.58 -7.28 5.23
N ASP A 301 22.37 -7.93 4.36
CA ASP A 301 21.88 -8.98 3.45
C ASP A 301 21.29 -10.17 4.23
N LYS A 302 21.93 -10.54 5.35
CA LYS A 302 21.42 -11.59 6.26
C LYS A 302 20.11 -11.19 6.93
N ALA A 303 20.03 -9.96 7.44
CA ALA A 303 18.81 -9.46 8.08
C ALA A 303 17.63 -9.44 7.11
N GLU A 304 17.85 -9.02 5.86
CA GLU A 304 16.84 -9.07 4.80
C GLU A 304 16.38 -10.50 4.52
N TYR A 305 17.32 -11.42 4.38
CA TYR A 305 16.98 -12.82 4.12
C TYR A 305 16.11 -13.41 5.23
N TRP A 306 16.50 -13.23 6.49
CA TRP A 306 15.74 -13.74 7.63
C TRP A 306 14.38 -13.07 7.78
N ALA A 307 14.28 -11.77 7.49
CA ALA A 307 13.00 -11.07 7.45
C ALA A 307 12.06 -11.68 6.39
N VAL A 308 12.56 -11.99 5.19
CA VAL A 308 11.76 -12.63 4.13
C VAL A 308 11.36 -14.06 4.51
N VAL A 309 12.26 -14.86 5.09
CA VAL A 309 11.95 -16.23 5.53
C VAL A 309 10.86 -16.20 6.60
N TRP A 310 11.03 -15.37 7.63
CA TRP A 310 10.05 -15.19 8.70
C TRP A 310 8.70 -14.71 8.17
N GLY A 311 8.71 -13.63 7.37
CA GLY A 311 7.51 -13.06 6.78
C GLY A 311 6.78 -14.06 5.88
N THR A 312 7.49 -14.85 5.08
CA THR A 312 6.87 -15.88 4.22
C THR A 312 6.17 -16.96 5.03
N ILE A 313 6.76 -17.39 6.15
CA ILE A 313 6.15 -18.39 7.05
C ILE A 313 4.89 -17.82 7.70
N ILE A 314 4.97 -16.62 8.31
CA ILE A 314 3.82 -16.00 8.96
C ILE A 314 2.70 -15.70 7.97
N MET A 315 3.02 -15.09 6.83
CA MET A 315 2.05 -14.75 5.79
C MET A 315 1.41 -16.00 5.19
N GLY A 316 2.20 -17.06 4.99
CA GLY A 316 1.70 -18.36 4.53
C GLY A 316 0.72 -18.99 5.53
N LEU A 317 1.09 -19.06 6.82
CA LEU A 317 0.25 -19.66 7.86
C LEU A 317 -1.04 -18.86 8.09
N THR A 318 -0.93 -17.55 8.30
CA THR A 318 -2.09 -16.67 8.50
C THR A 318 -2.98 -16.62 7.26
N GLY A 319 -2.39 -16.59 6.05
CA GLY A 319 -3.13 -16.62 4.80
C GLY A 319 -3.92 -17.92 4.62
N LEU A 320 -3.33 -19.08 4.94
CA LEU A 320 -4.02 -20.38 4.94
C LEU A 320 -5.16 -20.41 5.96
N MET A 321 -4.94 -19.86 7.16
CA MET A 321 -5.99 -19.78 8.19
C MET A 321 -7.20 -18.98 7.71
N ILE A 322 -6.97 -17.84 7.05
CA ILE A 322 -8.03 -16.98 6.51
C ILE A 322 -8.72 -17.63 5.30
N TRP A 323 -7.95 -18.30 4.44
CA TRP A 323 -8.48 -18.99 3.26
C TRP A 323 -9.42 -20.14 3.68
N PHE A 324 -9.01 -20.97 4.64
CA PHE A 324 -9.76 -22.14 5.10
C PHE A 324 -10.50 -21.91 6.43
N LYS A 325 -10.97 -20.68 6.68
CA LYS A 325 -11.58 -20.27 7.96
C LYS A 325 -12.64 -21.22 8.51
N VAL A 326 -13.48 -21.82 7.65
CA VAL A 326 -14.53 -22.77 8.06
C VAL A 326 -13.93 -24.06 8.64
N GLY A 327 -12.89 -24.61 8.01
CA GLY A 327 -12.19 -25.78 8.52
C GLY A 327 -11.42 -25.46 9.80
N VAL A 328 -10.82 -24.27 9.88
CA VAL A 328 -10.07 -23.82 11.06
C VAL A 328 -10.99 -23.62 12.27
N PHE A 329 -12.22 -23.17 12.10
CA PHE A 329 -13.20 -23.06 13.19
C PHE A 329 -13.56 -24.42 13.83
N GLY A 330 -13.24 -25.54 13.20
CA GLY A 330 -13.34 -26.86 13.81
C GLY A 330 -12.28 -27.13 14.89
N PHE A 331 -11.16 -26.40 14.85
CA PHE A 331 -10.00 -26.61 15.75
C PHE A 331 -9.69 -25.38 16.61
N LEU A 332 -9.98 -24.17 16.11
CA LEU A 332 -9.62 -22.91 16.74
C LEU A 332 -10.85 -22.01 16.92
N PRO A 333 -10.88 -21.21 18.00
CA PRO A 333 -11.96 -20.26 18.25
C PRO A 333 -11.95 -19.08 17.28
N ARG A 334 -13.07 -18.35 17.20
CA ARG A 334 -13.24 -17.20 16.28
C ARG A 334 -12.13 -16.15 16.39
N TRP A 335 -11.73 -15.81 17.62
CA TRP A 335 -10.71 -14.79 17.87
C TRP A 335 -9.35 -15.12 17.24
N ALA A 336 -9.02 -16.40 17.03
CA ALA A 336 -7.77 -16.78 16.38
C ALA A 336 -7.74 -16.39 14.90
N ILE A 337 -8.90 -16.39 14.22
CA ILE A 337 -9.00 -15.89 12.84
C ILE A 337 -8.89 -14.37 12.82
N ASP A 338 -9.51 -13.67 13.77
CA ASP A 338 -9.41 -12.21 13.86
C ASP A 338 -7.96 -11.77 14.10
N ILE A 339 -7.22 -12.49 14.97
CA ILE A 339 -5.78 -12.29 15.16
C ILE A 339 -5.01 -12.60 13.87
N ALA A 340 -5.32 -13.69 13.17
CA ALA A 340 -4.65 -14.03 11.91
C ALA A 340 -4.83 -12.94 10.85
N ILE A 341 -6.03 -12.36 10.72
CA ILE A 341 -6.31 -11.23 9.83
C ILE A 341 -5.44 -10.03 10.20
N ALA A 342 -5.39 -9.68 11.48
CA ALA A 342 -4.59 -8.55 11.97
C ALA A 342 -3.09 -8.76 11.71
N ILE A 343 -2.55 -9.94 12.07
CA ILE A 343 -1.14 -10.28 11.82
C ILE A 343 -0.85 -10.24 10.32
N HIS A 344 -1.69 -10.85 9.48
CA HIS A 344 -1.49 -10.87 8.03
C HIS A 344 -1.44 -9.45 7.45
N PHE A 345 -2.31 -8.56 7.90
CA PHE A 345 -2.34 -7.18 7.45
C PHE A 345 -1.12 -6.38 7.88
N TYR A 346 -0.76 -6.42 9.17
CA TYR A 346 0.40 -5.66 9.68
C TYR A 346 1.72 -6.20 9.16
N GLU A 347 1.84 -7.52 9.01
CA GLU A 347 3.02 -8.13 8.40
C GLU A 347 3.13 -7.76 6.92
N ALA A 348 2.03 -7.66 6.18
CA ALA A 348 2.05 -7.16 4.80
C ALA A 348 2.58 -5.72 4.71
N ILE A 349 2.18 -4.85 5.65
CA ILE A 349 2.73 -3.47 5.73
C ILE A 349 4.22 -3.51 6.03
N LEU A 350 4.62 -4.25 7.07
CA LEU A 350 6.01 -4.36 7.50
C LEU A 350 6.90 -4.88 6.36
N ALA A 351 6.48 -5.95 5.68
CA ALA A 351 7.19 -6.52 4.55
C ALA A 351 7.29 -5.53 3.38
N THR A 352 6.21 -4.83 3.05
CA THR A 352 6.20 -3.82 1.98
C THR A 352 7.19 -2.68 2.28
N LEU A 353 7.16 -2.16 3.51
CA LEU A 353 8.07 -1.10 3.93
C LEU A 353 9.52 -1.56 4.00
N ALA A 354 9.79 -2.78 4.49
CA ALA A 354 11.13 -3.34 4.48
C ALA A 354 11.69 -3.44 3.05
N ILE A 355 10.88 -3.87 2.07
CA ILE A 355 11.33 -3.94 0.68
C ILE A 355 11.58 -2.54 0.09
N ILE A 356 10.69 -1.56 0.33
CA ILE A 356 10.82 -0.23 -0.26
C ILE A 356 11.93 0.59 0.39
N VAL A 357 12.02 0.57 1.72
CA VAL A 357 12.92 1.44 2.48
C VAL A 357 14.32 0.84 2.58
N TRP A 358 14.41 -0.47 2.81
CA TRP A 358 15.67 -1.12 3.10
C TRP A 358 16.23 -1.84 1.85
N HIS A 359 15.48 -2.77 1.27
CA HIS A 359 15.97 -3.56 0.14
C HIS A 359 16.21 -2.72 -1.14
N PHE A 360 15.24 -1.90 -1.56
CA PHE A 360 15.39 -1.06 -2.75
C PHE A 360 16.48 -0.01 -2.60
N TYR A 361 16.77 0.44 -1.38
CA TYR A 361 17.90 1.32 -1.14
C TYR A 361 19.22 0.65 -1.55
N HIS A 362 19.51 -0.54 -0.99
CA HIS A 362 20.74 -1.28 -1.31
C HIS A 362 20.86 -1.73 -2.77
N VAL A 363 19.73 -1.91 -3.47
CA VAL A 363 19.74 -2.38 -4.86
C VAL A 363 19.73 -1.24 -5.89
N ILE A 364 19.10 -0.10 -5.60
CA ILE A 364 18.84 0.98 -6.57
C ILE A 364 19.54 2.28 -6.18
N PHE A 365 19.48 2.66 -4.91
CA PHE A 365 19.84 4.00 -4.44
C PHE A 365 21.19 4.11 -3.76
N ASP A 366 21.82 2.99 -3.41
CA ASP A 366 23.17 2.97 -2.89
C ASP A 366 24.13 3.58 -3.94
N PRO A 367 24.89 4.64 -3.59
CA PRO A 367 25.78 5.33 -4.53
C PRO A 367 26.77 4.42 -5.26
N ASP A 368 27.20 3.32 -4.62
CA ASP A 368 28.21 2.42 -5.15
C ASP A 368 27.64 1.57 -6.32
N VAL A 369 26.35 1.21 -6.24
CA VAL A 369 25.66 0.41 -7.28
C VAL A 369 24.81 1.25 -8.23
N TYR A 370 24.58 2.53 -7.93
CA TYR A 370 23.68 3.41 -8.70
C TYR A 370 24.02 3.36 -10.21
N PRO A 371 23.04 3.21 -11.11
CA PRO A 371 21.58 3.33 -10.88
C PRO A 371 20.84 2.06 -10.45
N ILE A 372 21.45 0.88 -10.56
CA ILE A 372 20.85 -0.40 -10.15
C ILE A 372 21.92 -1.50 -10.13
N ASN A 373 21.88 -2.36 -9.12
CA ASN A 373 22.68 -3.58 -9.09
C ASN A 373 22.07 -4.64 -10.01
N TRP A 374 22.77 -5.00 -11.10
CA TRP A 374 22.26 -5.97 -12.10
C TRP A 374 22.40 -7.44 -11.69
N THR A 375 22.99 -7.73 -10.52
CA THR A 375 23.25 -9.10 -10.06
C THR A 375 21.97 -9.93 -9.97
N PHE A 376 20.83 -9.36 -9.58
CA PHE A 376 19.57 -10.11 -9.53
C PHE A 376 19.07 -10.55 -10.93
N TYR A 377 19.50 -9.87 -11.99
CA TYR A 377 19.10 -10.15 -13.37
C TYR A 377 20.01 -11.20 -14.03
N ASP A 378 21.32 -10.92 -14.13
CA ASP A 378 22.27 -11.82 -14.82
C ASP A 378 23.17 -12.65 -13.90
N GLY A 379 23.12 -12.41 -12.59
CA GLY A 379 23.85 -13.18 -11.58
C GLY A 379 25.32 -12.81 -11.49
N ARG A 380 25.77 -11.76 -12.18
CA ARG A 380 27.19 -11.42 -12.31
C ARG A 380 27.51 -10.01 -11.78
N MET A 381 28.71 -9.88 -11.26
CA MET A 381 29.24 -8.69 -10.59
C MET A 381 30.68 -8.40 -11.04
N SER A 382 31.08 -7.12 -10.99
CA SER A 382 32.46 -6.69 -11.27
C SER A 382 33.37 -6.99 -10.08
N GLU A 383 34.66 -7.15 -10.35
CA GLU A 383 35.66 -7.46 -9.32
C GLU A 383 35.84 -6.28 -8.33
N GLU A 384 35.82 -5.04 -8.83
CA GLU A 384 35.87 -3.83 -8.00
C GLU A 384 34.68 -3.78 -7.02
N LEU A 385 33.45 -3.96 -7.51
CA LEU A 385 32.27 -3.94 -6.66
C LEU A 385 32.28 -5.09 -5.64
N PHE A 386 32.72 -6.29 -6.05
CA PHE A 386 32.85 -7.42 -5.12
C PHE A 386 33.87 -7.14 -4.02
N LYS A 387 35.00 -6.50 -4.36
CA LYS A 387 36.01 -6.10 -3.37
C LYS A 387 35.48 -5.04 -2.41
N GLU A 388 34.72 -4.07 -2.90
CA GLU A 388 34.16 -3.00 -2.06
C GLU A 388 33.06 -3.51 -1.12
N GLU A 389 32.16 -4.36 -1.60
CA GLU A 389 31.04 -4.87 -0.79
C GLU A 389 31.40 -6.09 0.07
N HIS A 390 32.38 -6.89 -0.37
CA HIS A 390 32.71 -8.20 0.21
C HIS A 390 34.24 -8.41 0.33
N GLU A 391 34.95 -7.43 0.90
CA GLU A 391 36.41 -7.41 0.98
C GLU A 391 37.02 -8.72 1.52
N GLN A 392 36.48 -9.28 2.60
CA GLN A 392 37.01 -10.52 3.17
C GLN A 392 36.82 -11.71 2.22
N ALA A 393 35.67 -11.78 1.54
CA ALA A 393 35.42 -12.86 0.58
C ALA A 393 36.30 -12.74 -0.66
N PHE A 394 36.67 -11.51 -1.06
CA PHE A 394 37.61 -11.27 -2.13
C PHE A 394 39.03 -11.70 -1.75
N GLU A 395 39.48 -11.37 -0.54
CA GLU A 395 40.77 -11.83 0.00
C GLU A 395 40.82 -13.37 0.07
N ASP A 396 39.77 -14.01 0.57
CA ASP A 396 39.66 -15.47 0.64
C ASP A 396 39.70 -16.12 -0.77
N MET A 397 39.02 -15.51 -1.76
CA MET A 397 39.01 -15.99 -3.14
C MET A 397 40.40 -15.91 -3.78
N LYS A 398 41.12 -14.79 -3.57
CA LYS A 398 42.49 -14.61 -4.10
C LYS A 398 43.49 -15.55 -3.43
N ALA A 399 43.33 -15.79 -2.13
CA ALA A 399 44.17 -16.76 -1.41
C ALA A 399 43.95 -18.19 -1.95
N GLU A 400 42.72 -18.56 -2.26
CA GLU A 400 42.40 -19.86 -2.86
C GLU A 400 42.93 -19.98 -4.31
N GLU A 401 42.77 -18.94 -5.14
CA GLU A 401 43.36 -18.89 -6.49
C GLU A 401 44.88 -19.07 -6.44
N ALA A 402 45.57 -18.40 -5.51
CA ALA A 402 47.01 -18.55 -5.32
C ALA A 402 47.38 -19.97 -4.90
N ARG A 403 46.64 -20.57 -3.96
CA ARG A 403 46.88 -21.95 -3.51
C ARG A 403 46.70 -22.96 -4.63
N ILE A 404 45.68 -22.80 -5.48
CA ILE A 404 45.46 -23.69 -6.63
C ILE A 404 46.59 -23.54 -7.64
N ALA A 405 47.02 -22.31 -7.93
CA ALA A 405 48.14 -22.06 -8.84
C ALA A 405 49.46 -22.65 -8.32
N GLU A 406 49.70 -22.62 -7.00
CA GLU A 406 50.84 -23.30 -6.38
C GLU A 406 50.76 -24.82 -6.55
N LEU A 407 49.59 -25.43 -6.33
CA LEU A 407 49.39 -26.87 -6.52
C LEU A 407 49.56 -27.32 -7.98
N GLU A 408 49.07 -26.52 -8.94
CA GLU A 408 49.25 -26.78 -10.37
C GLU A 408 50.73 -26.66 -10.78
N ALA A 409 51.46 -25.68 -10.23
CA ALA A 409 52.89 -25.53 -10.48
C ALA A 409 53.72 -26.69 -9.91
N ASP A 410 53.33 -27.25 -8.76
CA ASP A 410 53.98 -28.41 -8.16
C ASP A 410 53.70 -29.70 -8.96
N GLU A 411 52.48 -29.90 -9.51
CA GLU A 411 52.16 -31.03 -10.39
C GLU A 411 52.90 -30.96 -11.75
N ASP A 412 53.03 -29.78 -12.34
CA ASP A 412 53.80 -29.58 -13.58
C ASP A 412 55.32 -29.74 -13.36
N GLY A 413 55.81 -29.45 -12.15
CA GLY A 413 57.19 -29.69 -11.76
C GLY A 413 57.55 -31.17 -11.63
N ASP A 414 56.65 -32.00 -11.10
CA ASP A 414 56.88 -33.43 -10.88
C ASP A 414 56.76 -34.25 -12.19
N THR A 415 55.93 -33.80 -13.13
CA THR A 415 55.81 -34.43 -14.48
C THR A 415 57.01 -34.14 -15.39
N ALA A 416 57.73 -33.04 -15.18
CA ALA A 416 58.96 -32.72 -15.91
C ALA A 416 60.16 -33.57 -15.46
N VAL A 417 60.20 -33.99 -14.19
CA VAL A 417 61.29 -34.82 -13.64
C VAL A 417 61.09 -36.31 -13.95
N GLY A 418 59.84 -36.79 -14.05
CA GLY A 418 59.53 -38.19 -14.40
C GLY A 418 59.73 -38.59 -15.87
N GLY A 419 60.02 -37.63 -16.76
CA GLY A 419 60.19 -37.87 -18.21
C GLY A 419 61.62 -38.16 -18.68
N GLU A 420 62.63 -37.93 -17.84
CA GLU A 420 64.05 -38.11 -18.20
C GLU A 420 64.67 -39.43 -17.70
N GLU A 421 63.97 -40.22 -16.88
CA GLU A 421 64.55 -41.41 -16.22
C GLU A 421 64.21 -42.76 -16.92
N GLN A 422 63.86 -42.74 -18.20
CA GLN A 422 63.56 -43.97 -18.98
C GLN A 422 64.13 -43.96 -20.41
N LYS A 423 65.43 -43.69 -20.53
CA LYS A 423 66.24 -44.05 -21.70
C LYS A 423 67.65 -44.42 -21.23
N ASP A 424 67.83 -45.68 -20.86
CA ASP A 424 69.10 -46.42 -20.98
C ASP A 424 68.81 -47.93 -21.06
#